data_AF-A0A2D4I215-F1
#
_entry.id   AF-A0A2D4I215-F1
#
_cell.length_a   1.000
_cell.length_b   1.000
_cell.length_c   1.000
_cell.angle_alpha   90.00
_cell.angle_beta   90.00
_cell.angle_gamma   90.00
#
_symmetry.space_group_name_H-M   'P 1'
#
loop_
_entity.id
_entity.type
_entity.pdbx_description
1 polymer ?
#
loop_
_entity_poly.entity_id
_entity_poly.type
_entity_poly.pdbx_seq_one_letter_code
_entity_poly.pdbx_strand_id
1 'polypeptide(L)'
;DNIETSEKIQKSGILPVFASLLTPQSSCTAKVANVIAEVAKNEFIRNSCVDAGLIPPLVQLLNCKDQEVLLQTGRALGNICYDSHEGRSAVDHAGGAQIVIDHLRSLDLFYCPV
;
A
#
# COMPACT_ATOMS: atom_id res chain seq x y z
N ASP A 1 19.86 -4.38 -10.31
CA ASP A 1 19.03 -5.13 -9.34
C ASP A 1 18.01 -4.24 -8.67
N ASN A 2 16.84 -4.78 -8.31
CA ASN A 2 15.81 -4.06 -7.54
C ASN A 2 16.34 -3.57 -6.16
N ILE A 3 17.38 -4.22 -5.65
CA ILE A 3 18.04 -3.87 -4.38
C ILE A 3 18.65 -2.46 -4.43
N GLU A 4 19.47 -2.16 -5.45
CA GLU A 4 20.14 -0.86 -5.58
C GLU A 4 19.14 0.30 -5.71
N THR A 5 18.03 0.08 -6.42
CA THR A 5 16.97 1.08 -6.59
C THR A 5 16.25 1.35 -5.27
N SER A 6 15.91 0.29 -4.52
CA SER A 6 15.24 0.41 -3.21
C SER A 6 16.12 1.15 -2.19
N GLU A 7 17.42 0.85 -2.16
CA GLU A 7 18.36 1.57 -1.30
C GLU A 7 18.49 3.05 -1.66
N LYS A 8 18.57 3.39 -2.96
CA LYS A 8 18.62 4.79 -3.40
C LYS A 8 17.37 5.56 -2.98
N ILE A 9 16.19 4.94 -3.12
CA ILE A 9 14.92 5.53 -2.72
C ILE A 9 14.88 5.75 -1.21
N GLN A 10 15.25 4.75 -0.41
CA GLN A 10 15.34 4.88 1.04
C GLN A 10 16.29 6.02 1.46
N LYS A 11 17.52 6.02 0.94
CA LYS A 11 18.57 7.00 1.27
C LYS A 11 18.25 8.43 0.80
N SER A 12 17.41 8.59 -0.22
CA SER A 12 17.01 9.91 -0.73
C SER A 12 16.05 10.67 0.19
N GLY A 13 15.44 10.00 1.18
CA GLY A 13 14.45 10.62 2.06
C GLY A 13 13.12 10.94 1.37
N ILE A 14 12.83 10.31 0.23
CA ILE A 14 11.61 10.58 -0.54
C ILE A 14 10.35 9.91 0.04
N LEU A 15 10.50 8.88 0.91
CA LEU A 15 9.35 8.13 1.42
C LEU A 15 8.32 9.01 2.16
N PRO A 16 8.69 9.95 3.05
CA PRO A 16 7.72 10.88 3.65
C PRO A 16 7.01 11.78 2.61
N VAL A 17 7.67 12.08 1.49
CA VAL A 17 7.05 12.83 0.38
C VAL A 17 6.02 11.96 -0.33
N PHE A 18 6.27 10.66 -0.48
CA PHE A 18 5.25 9.75 -0.99
C PHE A 18 4.01 9.73 -0.10
N ALA A 19 4.16 9.76 1.23
CA ALA A 19 3.03 9.84 2.16
C ALA A 19 2.11 11.04 1.87
N SER A 20 2.68 12.21 1.58
CA SER A 20 1.90 13.42 1.28
C SER A 20 1.28 13.43 -0.12
N LEU A 21 1.81 12.64 -1.06
CA LEU A 21 1.29 12.50 -2.42
C LEU A 21 0.19 11.43 -2.55
N LEU A 22 0.07 10.52 -1.59
CA LEU A 22 -0.96 9.48 -1.53
C LEU A 22 -2.32 10.05 -1.10
N THR A 23 -2.90 10.92 -1.92
CA THR A 23 -4.23 11.50 -1.69
C THR A 23 -5.21 11.05 -2.77
N PRO A 24 -6.49 10.77 -2.46
CA PRO A 24 -7.42 10.26 -3.46
C PRO A 24 -7.65 11.18 -4.68
N GLN A 25 -7.39 12.49 -4.53
CA GLN A 25 -7.61 13.51 -5.56
C GLN A 25 -6.37 13.80 -6.43
N SER A 26 -5.20 13.27 -6.05
CA SER A 26 -3.97 13.50 -6.80
C SER A 26 -3.89 12.64 -8.05
N SER A 27 -3.60 13.24 -9.20
CA SER A 27 -3.39 12.54 -10.47
C SER A 27 -2.16 11.64 -10.49
N CYS A 28 -1.28 11.78 -9.49
CA CYS A 28 -0.07 10.99 -9.33
C CYS A 28 -0.25 9.80 -8.38
N THR A 29 -1.38 9.67 -7.69
CA THR A 29 -1.58 8.69 -6.62
C THR A 29 -1.34 7.25 -7.07
N ALA A 30 -1.91 6.84 -8.19
CA ALA A 30 -1.66 5.52 -8.76
C ALA A 30 -0.18 5.28 -9.06
N LYS A 31 0.53 6.28 -9.60
CA LYS A 31 1.96 6.19 -9.92
C LYS A 31 2.80 6.07 -8.65
N VAL A 32 2.50 6.85 -7.62
CA VAL A 32 3.19 6.79 -6.33
C VAL A 32 2.95 5.45 -5.65
N ALA A 33 1.70 4.97 -5.60
CA ALA A 33 1.38 3.65 -5.07
C ALA A 33 2.10 2.53 -5.84
N ASN A 34 2.19 2.63 -7.18
CA ASN A 34 2.95 1.67 -7.99
C ASN A 34 4.46 1.69 -7.66
N VAL A 35 5.07 2.87 -7.51
CA VAL A 35 6.47 2.97 -7.10
C VAL A 35 6.69 2.31 -5.74
N ILE A 36 5.81 2.55 -4.77
CA ILE A 36 5.86 1.91 -3.45
C ILE A 36 5.73 0.38 -3.59
N ALA A 37 4.80 -0.10 -4.42
CA ALA A 37 4.62 -1.52 -4.66
C ALA A 37 5.88 -2.17 -5.25
N GLU A 38 6.57 -1.50 -6.18
CA GLU A 38 7.78 -2.02 -6.80
C GLU A 38 8.97 -2.10 -5.84
N VAL A 39 9.18 -1.07 -5.01
CA VAL A 39 10.29 -1.05 -4.04
C VAL A 39 10.02 -2.00 -2.87
N ALA A 40 8.78 -2.12 -2.40
CA ALA A 40 8.42 -2.99 -1.28
C ALA A 40 8.57 -4.49 -1.58
N LYS A 41 8.81 -4.88 -2.84
CA LYS A 41 9.27 -6.23 -3.18
C LYS A 41 10.56 -6.59 -2.45
N ASN A 42 11.41 -5.60 -2.20
CA ASN A 42 12.61 -5.74 -1.40
C ASN A 42 12.28 -5.62 0.10
N GLU A 43 12.64 -6.64 0.88
CA GLU A 43 12.41 -6.66 2.33
C GLU A 43 13.07 -5.50 3.07
N PHE A 44 14.25 -5.04 2.62
CA PHE A 44 15.02 -3.99 3.30
C PHE A 44 14.29 -2.63 3.38
N ILE A 45 13.35 -2.35 2.47
CA ILE A 45 12.61 -1.08 2.48
C ILE A 45 11.27 -1.17 3.21
N ARG A 46 10.74 -2.38 3.48
CA ARG A 46 9.39 -2.55 4.03
C ARG A 46 9.24 -1.85 5.38
N ASN A 47 10.22 -1.98 6.28
CA ASN A 47 10.20 -1.30 7.57
C ASN A 47 10.31 0.22 7.42
N SER A 48 11.13 0.71 6.48
CA SER A 48 11.19 2.15 6.19
C SER A 48 9.89 2.71 5.57
N CYS A 49 9.12 1.90 4.84
CA CYS A 49 7.78 2.29 4.42
C CYS A 49 6.84 2.49 5.61
N VAL A 50 6.94 1.64 6.63
CA VAL A 50 6.18 1.77 7.89
C VAL A 50 6.64 3.02 8.64
N ASP A 51 7.94 3.18 8.89
CA ASP A 51 8.51 4.30 9.63
C ASP A 51 8.24 5.66 8.97
N ALA A 52 8.19 5.69 7.63
CA ALA A 52 7.87 6.88 6.86
C ALA A 52 6.37 7.24 6.85
N GLY A 53 5.51 6.46 7.52
CA GLY A 53 4.08 6.74 7.62
C GLY A 53 3.29 6.45 6.34
N LEU A 54 3.75 5.52 5.50
CA LEU A 54 3.03 5.19 4.25
C LEU A 54 1.75 4.39 4.50
N ILE A 55 1.62 3.71 5.63
CA ILE A 55 0.52 2.77 5.88
C ILE A 55 -0.84 3.46 5.99
N PRO A 56 -1.03 4.50 6.82
CA PRO A 56 -2.35 5.15 6.94
C PRO A 56 -2.93 5.67 5.61
N PRO A 57 -2.18 6.42 4.76
CA PRO A 57 -2.73 6.88 3.50
C PRO A 57 -2.97 5.74 2.50
N LEU A 58 -2.12 4.71 2.47
CA LEU A 58 -2.40 3.51 1.65
C LEU A 58 -3.68 2.81 2.09
N VAL A 59 -3.91 2.65 3.39
CA VAL A 59 -5.14 2.03 3.90
C VAL A 59 -6.36 2.90 3.58
N GLN A 60 -6.25 4.22 3.66
CA GLN A 60 -7.33 5.13 3.23
C GLN A 60 -7.68 4.93 1.74
N LEU A 61 -6.69 4.73 0.88
CA LEU A 61 -6.87 4.53 -0.55
C LEU A 61 -7.57 3.21 -0.90
N LEU A 62 -7.69 2.24 0.02
CA LEU A 62 -8.52 1.04 -0.18
C LEU A 62 -10.01 1.36 -0.34
N ASN A 63 -10.45 2.58 -0.01
CA ASN A 63 -11.82 3.05 -0.27
C ASN A 63 -11.96 3.87 -1.57
N CYS A 64 -10.89 3.98 -2.37
CA CYS A 64 -10.94 4.69 -3.64
C CYS A 64 -11.86 3.96 -4.64
N LYS A 65 -12.54 4.70 -5.52
CA LYS A 65 -13.35 4.11 -6.61
C LYS A 65 -12.53 3.83 -7.87
N ASP A 66 -11.38 4.50 -7.99
CA ASP A 66 -10.46 4.33 -9.10
C ASP A 66 -9.77 2.95 -9.00
N GLN A 67 -9.99 2.12 -10.00
CA GLN A 67 -9.51 0.73 -10.03
C GLN A 67 -7.98 0.63 -10.11
N GLU A 68 -7.34 1.58 -10.80
CA GLU A 68 -5.88 1.59 -10.89
C GLU A 68 -5.28 1.98 -9.54
N VAL A 69 -5.84 2.99 -8.87
CA VAL A 69 -5.43 3.33 -7.50
C VAL A 69 -5.61 2.14 -6.56
N LEU A 70 -6.77 1.50 -6.56
CA LEU A 70 -7.03 0.32 -5.72
C LEU A 70 -6.04 -0.83 -5.99
N LEU A 71 -5.80 -1.14 -7.27
CA LEU A 71 -4.86 -2.19 -7.67
C LEU A 71 -3.46 -1.91 -7.11
N GLN A 72 -2.94 -0.70 -7.33
CA GLN A 72 -1.59 -0.35 -6.90
C GLN A 72 -1.48 -0.26 -5.37
N THR A 73 -2.51 0.26 -4.70
CA THR A 73 -2.58 0.28 -3.24
C THR A 73 -2.59 -1.13 -2.66
N GLY A 74 -3.39 -2.05 -3.22
CA GLY A 74 -3.41 -3.45 -2.79
C GLY A 74 -2.06 -4.14 -2.99
N ARG A 75 -1.41 -3.92 -4.14
CA ARG A 75 -0.05 -4.43 -4.41
C ARG A 75 0.97 -3.88 -3.40
N ALA A 76 0.93 -2.59 -3.10
CA ALA A 76 1.82 -1.95 -2.14
C ALA A 76 1.67 -2.55 -0.73
N LEU A 77 0.43 -2.61 -0.22
CA LEU A 77 0.16 -3.18 1.10
C LEU A 77 0.51 -4.68 1.16
N GLY A 78 0.19 -5.45 0.12
CA GLY A 78 0.55 -6.86 0.03
C GLY A 78 2.07 -7.08 0.11
N ASN A 79 2.85 -6.31 -0.64
CA ASN A 79 4.31 -6.39 -0.62
C ASN A 79 4.91 -5.92 0.71
N ILE A 80 4.35 -4.88 1.33
CA ILE A 80 4.77 -4.42 2.66
C ILE A 80 4.50 -5.50 3.72
N CYS A 81 3.35 -6.19 3.66
CA CYS A 81 2.99 -7.24 4.61
C CYS A 81 3.77 -8.55 4.42
N TYR A 82 4.24 -8.82 3.20
CA TYR A 82 4.97 -10.04 2.87
C TYR A 82 6.22 -10.14 3.75
N ASP A 83 6.34 -11.23 4.51
CA ASP A 83 7.46 -11.49 5.43
C ASP A 83 7.90 -10.33 6.35
N SER A 84 7.01 -9.39 6.67
CA SER A 84 7.26 -8.29 7.60
C SER A 84 6.21 -8.29 8.71
N HIS A 85 6.65 -8.56 9.94
CA HIS A 85 5.75 -8.52 11.09
C HIS A 85 5.27 -7.09 11.37
N GLU A 86 6.18 -6.13 11.26
CA GLU A 86 5.94 -4.70 11.42
C GLU A 86 4.93 -4.19 10.38
N GLY A 87 5.09 -4.59 9.12
CA GLY A 87 4.17 -4.27 8.04
C GLY A 87 2.76 -4.81 8.30
N ARG A 88 2.64 -6.09 8.67
CA ARG A 88 1.34 -6.70 9.01
C ARG A 88 0.67 -6.01 10.20
N SER A 89 1.43 -5.77 11.27
CA SER A 89 0.93 -5.10 12.46
C SER A 89 0.45 -3.69 12.15
N ALA A 90 1.24 -2.91 11.41
CA ALA A 90 0.87 -1.53 11.05
C ALA A 90 -0.40 -1.47 10.18
N VAL A 91 -0.56 -2.40 9.22
CA VAL A 91 -1.76 -2.47 8.38
C VAL A 91 -2.99 -2.84 9.19
N ASP A 92 -2.87 -3.78 10.14
CA ASP A 92 -3.96 -4.18 11.02
C ASP A 92 -4.39 -3.04 11.95
N HIS A 93 -3.42 -2.35 12.60
CA HIS A 93 -3.70 -1.19 13.45
C HIS A 93 -4.35 -0.03 12.69
N ALA A 94 -4.05 0.11 11.40
CA ALA A 94 -4.70 1.10 10.53
C ALA A 94 -6.10 0.67 10.05
N GLY A 95 -6.56 -0.55 10.38
CA GLY A 95 -7.86 -1.10 9.98
C GLY A 95 -7.87 -1.69 8.56
N GLY A 96 -6.72 -1.83 7.92
CA GLY A 96 -6.62 -2.30 6.53
C GLY A 96 -7.15 -3.71 6.32
N ALA A 97 -6.91 -4.62 7.28
CA ALA A 97 -7.42 -5.98 7.22
C ALA A 97 -8.96 -6.01 7.18
N GLN A 98 -9.62 -5.21 8.02
CA GLN A 98 -11.08 -5.14 8.07
C GLN A 98 -11.67 -4.59 6.77
N ILE A 99 -11.06 -3.55 6.18
CA ILE A 99 -11.51 -2.98 4.90
C ILE A 99 -11.44 -4.03 3.78
N VAL A 100 -10.34 -4.80 3.71
CA VAL A 100 -10.21 -5.88 2.71
C VAL A 100 -11.27 -6.96 2.93
N ILE A 101 -11.51 -7.37 4.18
CA ILE A 101 -12.56 -8.34 4.53
C ILE A 101 -13.94 -7.84 4.06
N ASP A 102 -14.26 -6.58 4.31
CA ASP A 102 -15.55 -6.01 3.94
C ASP A 102 -15.73 -5.93 2.42
N HIS A 103 -14.67 -5.56 1.69
CA HIS A 103 -14.67 -5.60 0.22
C HIS A 103 -14.89 -7.01 -0.32
N LEU A 104 -14.16 -8.00 0.17
CA LEU A 104 -14.31 -9.40 -0.27
C LEU A 104 -15.71 -9.93 0.02
N ARG A 105 -16.28 -9.66 1.20
CA ARG A 105 -17.66 -10.02 1.54
C ARG A 105 -18.67 -9.36 0.61
N SER A 106 -18.43 -8.11 0.21
CA SER A 106 -19.31 -7.43 -0.74
C SER A 106 -19.33 -8.13 -2.10
N LEU A 107 -18.22 -8.72 -2.54
CA LEU A 107 -18.15 -9.51 -3.77
C LEU A 107 -18.93 -10.82 -3.66
N ASP A 108 -18.86 -11.51 -2.52
CA ASP A 108 -19.63 -12.74 -2.27
C ASP A 108 -21.15 -12.49 -2.31
N LEU A 109 -21.61 -11.33 -1.84
CA LEU A 109 -23.03 -10.94 -1.91
C LEU A 109 -23.55 -10.75 -3.35
N PHE A 110 -22.67 -10.52 -4.33
CA PHE A 110 -23.04 -10.49 -5.75
C PHE A 110 -22.99 -11.86 -6.43
N TYR A 111 -22.47 -12.90 -5.77
CA TYR A 111 -22.26 -14.24 -6.33
C TYR A 111 -23.19 -15.34 -5.78
N CYS A 112 -24.23 -14.99 -5.01
CA CYS A 112 -25.26 -15.95 -4.59
C CYS A 112 -26.47 -15.89 -5.54
N PRO A 113 -26.59 -16.78 -6.55
CA PRO A 113 -27.84 -16.94 -7.27
C PRO A 113 -28.88 -17.63 -6.37
N VAL A 114 -30.11 -17.14 -6.45
CA VAL A 114 -31.34 -17.81 -5.98
C VAL A 114 -31.42 -19.27 -6.40
#